data_AF-A0A0F9SDI1-F1
#
_entry.id   AF-A0A0F9SDI1-F1
#
_cell.length_a   1.000
_cell.length_b   1.000
_cell.length_c   1.000
_cell.angle_alpha   90.00
_cell.angle_beta   90.00
_cell.angle_gamma   90.00
#
_symmetry.space_group_name_H-M   'P 1'
#
loop_
_entity.id
_entity.type
_entity.pdbx_description
1 polymer ?
#
loop_
_entity_poly.entity_id
_entity_poly.type
_entity_poly.pdbx_seq_one_letter_code
_entity_poly.pdbx_strand_id
1 'polypeptide(L)' 'MAEINHHTIRVAIVIQEGDGNGKVASTYCTKKEIKNLSIKDFVDRIVAPIAAHARSEFFKESEKRARMSA' A
#
# COMPACT_ATOMS: atom_id res chain seq x y z
N MET A 1 4.77 -23.82 -20.96
CA MET A 1 3.75 -24.11 -19.94
C MET A 1 3.78 -22.99 -18.91
N ALA A 2 2.73 -22.19 -18.80
CA ALA A 2 2.66 -21.09 -17.83
C ALA A 2 1.86 -21.58 -16.62
N GLU A 3 2.53 -21.79 -15.49
CA GLU A 3 1.88 -22.11 -14.20
C GLU A 3 1.15 -20.87 -13.67
N ILE A 4 -0.11 -20.75 -14.06
CA ILE A 4 -1.07 -19.81 -13.48
C ILE A 4 -1.68 -20.51 -12.26
N ASN A 5 -1.13 -20.33 -11.06
CA ASN A 5 -1.88 -20.39 -9.77
C ASN A 5 -1.04 -20.14 -8.52
N HIS A 6 -0.14 -19.14 -8.55
CA HIS A 6 0.24 -18.50 -7.30
C HIS A 6 -0.98 -17.72 -6.80
N HIS A 7 -1.72 -18.27 -5.84
CA HIS A 7 -2.83 -17.58 -5.17
C HIS A 7 -2.28 -16.31 -4.52
N THR A 8 -2.43 -15.18 -5.20
CA THR A 8 -1.96 -13.87 -4.78
C THR A 8 -2.90 -13.30 -3.73
N ILE A 9 -2.31 -12.81 -2.65
CA ILE A 9 -2.96 -12.05 -1.59
C ILE A 9 -2.76 -10.58 -1.92
N ARG A 10 -3.84 -9.81 -1.89
CA ARG A 10 -3.77 -8.35 -1.99
C ARG A 10 -3.53 -7.76 -0.60
N VAL A 11 -2.49 -6.95 -0.46
CA VAL A 11 -2.22 -6.15 0.73
C VAL A 11 -2.47 -4.71 0.37
N ALA A 12 -3.33 -4.02 1.13
CA ALA A 12 -3.69 -2.62 0.89
C ALA A 12 -3.51 -1.80 2.15
N ILE A 13 -3.01 -0.58 1.99
CA ILE A 13 -2.89 0.43 3.04
C ILE A 13 -3.73 1.62 2.62
N VAL A 14 -4.63 2.01 3.51
CA VAL A 14 -5.55 3.12 3.32
C VAL A 14 -5.15 4.23 4.28
N ILE A 15 -4.89 5.41 3.73
CA ILE A 15 -4.71 6.65 4.49
C ILE A 15 -5.92 7.51 4.16
N GLN A 16 -6.72 7.85 5.17
CA GLN A 16 -7.96 8.60 5.00
C GLN A 16 -7.97 9.83 5.91
N GLU A 17 -8.42 10.96 5.36
CA GLU A 17 -8.76 12.18 6.09
C GLU A 17 -10.15 12.08 6.71
N GLY A 18 -10.38 12.86 7.77
CA GLY A 18 -11.69 12.92 8.44
C GLY A 18 -12.83 13.44 7.54
N ASP A 19 -12.52 14.01 6.38
CA ASP A 19 -13.47 14.51 5.38
C ASP A 19 -13.88 13.44 4.34
N GLY A 20 -13.37 12.21 4.49
CA GLY A 20 -13.65 11.08 3.61
C GLY A 20 -12.71 10.94 2.42
N ASN A 21 -11.81 11.89 2.17
CA ASN A 21 -10.78 11.77 1.14
C ASN A 21 -9.66 10.83 1.60
N GLY A 22 -9.12 10.01 0.70
CA GLY A 22 -8.04 9.10 1.07
C GLY A 22 -7.32 8.47 -0.10
N LYS A 23 -6.14 7.92 0.16
CA LYS A 23 -5.35 7.15 -0.79
C LYS A 23 -5.25 5.70 -0.35
N VAL A 24 -5.39 4.82 -1.34
CA VAL A 24 -5.17 3.40 -1.19
C VAL A 24 -3.93 3.04 -2.00
N ALA A 25 -2.88 2.58 -1.34
CA ALA A 25 -1.80 1.88 -2.04
C ALA A 25 -1.96 0.39 -1.78
N SER A 26 -1.82 -0.42 -2.83
CA SER A 26 -1.90 -1.87 -2.68
C SER A 26 -0.85 -2.58 -3.50
N THR A 27 -0.37 -3.70 -2.97
CA THR A 27 0.47 -4.65 -3.68
C THR A 27 -0.15 -6.03 -3.67
N TYR A 28 0.44 -6.92 -4.45
CA TYR A 28 0.15 -8.35 -4.41
C TYR A 28 1.38 -9.10 -3.92
N CYS A 29 1.17 -10.09 -3.07
CA CYS A 29 2.20 -11.03 -2.66
C CYS A 29 1.63 -12.44 -2.67
N THR A 30 2.48 -13.44 -2.79
CA THR A 30 2.04 -14.84 -2.81
C THR A 30 1.92 -15.39 -1.39
N LYS A 31 1.04 -16.38 -1.19
CA LYS A 31 0.96 -17.11 0.09
C LYS A 31 2.32 -17.67 0.56
N LYS A 32 3.17 -18.08 -0.38
CA LYS A 32 4.49 -18.64 -0.10
C LYS A 32 5.44 -17.58 0.47
N GLU A 33 5.38 -16.35 -0.05
CA GLU A 33 6.17 -15.23 0.49
C GLU A 33 5.73 -14.91 1.91
N ILE A 34 4.43 -14.86 2.19
CA ILE A 34 3.94 -14.54 3.55
C ILE A 34 4.28 -15.64 4.54
N LYS A 35 4.07 -16.91 4.18
CA LYS A 35 4.24 -18.04 5.12
C LYS A 35 5.68 -18.20 5.63
N ASN A 36 6.67 -17.76 4.85
CA ASN A 36 8.07 -17.90 5.19
C ASN A 36 8.69 -16.64 5.83
N LEU A 37 7.92 -15.56 5.98
CA LEU A 37 8.39 -14.32 6.58
C LEU A 37 7.97 -14.24 8.04
N SER A 38 8.86 -13.70 8.89
CA SER A 38 8.45 -13.24 10.20
C SER A 38 7.50 -12.04 10.05
N ILE A 39 6.72 -11.72 11.09
CA ILE A 39 5.86 -10.53 11.09
C ILE A 39 6.69 -9.27 10.81
N LYS A 40 7.89 -9.17 11.41
CA LYS A 40 8.81 -8.05 11.19
C LYS A 40 9.23 -7.95 9.73
N ASP A 41 9.65 -9.06 9.12
CA ASP A 41 10.09 -9.05 7.72
C ASP A 41 8.93 -8.80 6.74
N PHE A 42 7.73 -9.29 7.06
CA PHE A 42 6.52 -8.98 6.29
C PHE A 42 6.24 -7.47 6.32
N VAL A 43 6.33 -6.85 7.50
CA VAL A 43 6.16 -5.40 7.65
C VAL A 43 7.24 -4.65 6.88
N ASP A 44 8.51 -4.97 7.09
CA ASP A 44 9.62 -4.22 6.49
C ASP A 44 9.69 -4.37 4.97
N ARG A 45 9.39 -5.56 4.42
CA ARG A 45 9.55 -5.85 2.99
C ARG A 45 8.30 -5.57 2.17
N ILE A 46 7.11 -5.80 2.74
CA ILE A 46 5.84 -5.68 2.01
C ILE A 46 5.11 -4.41 2.43
N VAL A 47 4.86 -4.23 3.73
CA VAL A 47 3.96 -3.17 4.22
C VAL A 47 4.63 -1.80 4.18
N ALA A 48 5.86 -1.67 4.66
CA ALA A 48 6.56 -0.39 4.81
C ALA A 48 6.76 0.36 3.47
N PRO A 49 7.16 -0.28 2.36
CA PRO A 49 7.26 0.39 1.06
C PRO A 49 5.90 0.91 0.55
N ILE A 50 4.85 0.12 0.72
CA ILE A 50 3.48 0.50 0.33
C ILE A 50 3.01 1.68 1.19
N ALA A 51 3.31 1.65 2.49
CA ALA A 51 2.93 2.71 3.42
C ALA A 51 3.64 4.02 3.07
N ALA A 52 4.93 3.96 2.76
CA ALA A 52 5.71 5.11 2.33
C ALA A 52 5.17 5.69 1.01
N HIS A 53 4.81 4.82 0.05
CA HIS A 53 4.20 5.24 -1.20
C HIS A 53 2.82 5.89 -1.00
N ALA A 54 1.92 5.23 -0.25
CA ALA A 54 0.60 5.77 0.09
C ALA A 54 0.72 7.15 0.73
N ARG A 55 1.64 7.29 1.69
CA ARG A 55 1.90 8.54 2.40
C ARG A 55 2.38 9.62 1.43
N SER A 56 3.37 9.31 0.59
CA SER A 56 3.89 10.27 -0.40
C SER A 56 2.82 10.78 -1.36
N GLU A 57 2.01 9.87 -1.92
CA GLU A 57 0.93 10.22 -2.85
C GLU A 57 -0.19 11.03 -2.17
N PHE A 58 -0.49 10.68 -0.91
CA PHE A 58 -1.44 11.41 -0.10
C PHE A 58 -0.97 12.85 0.15
N PHE A 59 0.27 13.06 0.61
CA PHE A 59 0.83 14.40 0.86
C PHE A 59 0.86 15.26 -0.42
N LYS A 60 1.27 14.70 -1.56
CA LYS A 60 1.25 15.43 -2.84
C LYS A 60 -0.15 15.91 -3.22
N GLU A 61 -1.17 15.09 -2.99
CA GLU A 61 -2.54 15.45 -3.30
C GLU A 61 -3.10 16.51 -2.33
N SER A 62 -2.83 16.37 -1.03
CA SER A 62 -3.21 17.36 -0.02
C SER A 62 -2.54 18.72 -0.29
N GLU A 63 -1.26 18.74 -0.65
CA GLU A 63 -0.55 19.98 -1.02
C GLU A 63 -1.12 20.63 -2.28
N LYS A 64 -1.45 19.82 -3.31
CA LYS A 64 -2.06 20.32 -4.54
C LYS A 64 -3.43 20.95 -4.26
N ARG A 65 -4.25 20.33 -3.40
CA ARG A 65 -5.56 20.86 -2.99
C ARG A 65 -5.43 22.17 -2.21
N ALA A 66 -4.47 22.25 -1.28
CA ALA A 66 -4.21 23.46 -0.51
C ALA A 66 -3.85 24.65 -1.42
N ARG A 67 -3.04 24.42 -2.46
CA ARG A 67 -2.66 25.47 -3.44
C ARG A 67 -3.78 25.90 -4.37
N MET A 68 -4.79 25.07 -4.60
CA MET A 68 -5.95 25.41 -5.44
C MET A 68 -7.05 26.16 -4.67
N SER A 69 -6.99 26.15 -3.34
CA SER A 69 -8.00 26.76 -2.45
C SER A 69 -7.55 28.10 -1.86
N ALA A 70 -6.33 28.54 -2.18
CA ALA A 70 -5.74 29.84 -1.83
C ALA A 70 -5.73 30.76 -3.06
#